data_AF-A0A1F8PQK8-F1
#
_entry.id   AF-A0A1F8PQK8-F1
#
_cell.length_a   1.000
_cell.length_b   1.000
_cell.length_c   1.000
_cell.angle_alpha   90.00
_cell.angle_beta   90.00
_cell.angle_gamma   90.00
#
_symmetry.space_group_name_H-M   'P 1'
#
loop_
_entity.id
_entity.type
_entity.pdbx_description
1 polymer ?
#
loop_
_entity_poly.entity_id
_entity_poly.type
_entity_poly.pdbx_seq_one_letter_code
_entity_poly.pdbx_strand_id
1 'polypeptide(L)'
;MKTQKIISQLLDLFRQKPEIPRPLVEWMITSLEKTWEQELSCDDVFALLDQYAELHMRGEDTAELMPMLKQHLDVCRECCEEYDALVDVLEERPGTKQ
;
A
#
# COMPACT_ATOMS: atom_id res chain seq x y z
N MET A 1 -6.64 31.54 51.30
CA MET A 1 -7.15 30.24 50.80
C MET A 1 -7.82 30.28 49.40
N LYS A 2 -7.98 31.43 48.72
CA LYS A 2 -8.59 31.49 47.38
C LYS A 2 -7.57 31.49 46.23
N THR A 3 -6.39 32.07 46.47
CA THR A 3 -5.29 32.19 45.49
C THR A 3 -4.65 30.86 45.11
N GLN A 4 -4.49 29.93 46.06
CA GLN A 4 -3.94 28.59 45.76
C GLN A 4 -4.85 27.77 44.84
N LYS A 5 -6.18 27.94 44.96
CA LYS A 5 -7.18 27.23 44.16
C LYS A 5 -7.18 27.70 42.69
N ILE A 6 -6.93 28.99 42.48
CA ILE A 6 -6.82 29.58 41.14
C ILE A 6 -5.54 29.10 40.45
N ILE A 7 -4.43 29.04 41.19
CA ILE A 7 -3.14 28.55 40.66
C ILE A 7 -3.24 27.07 40.27
N SER A 8 -3.88 26.23 41.09
CA SER A 8 -4.07 24.81 40.74
C SER A 8 -4.95 24.64 39.50
N GLN A 9 -6.04 25.40 39.40
CA GLN A 9 -6.95 25.33 38.23
C GLN A 9 -6.27 25.80 36.93
N LEU A 10 -5.41 26.82 37.00
CA LEU A 10 -4.62 27.26 35.85
C LEU A 10 -3.61 26.19 35.43
N LEU A 11 -2.90 25.58 36.39
CA LEU A 11 -1.96 24.50 36.13
C LEU A 11 -2.62 23.27 35.50
N ASP A 12 -3.85 22.93 35.92
CA ASP A 12 -4.62 21.83 35.35
C ASP A 12 -5.04 22.10 33.90
N LEU A 13 -5.36 23.36 33.57
CA LEU A 13 -5.65 23.78 32.19
C LEU A 13 -4.44 23.59 31.27
N PHE A 14 -3.23 23.91 31.76
CA PHE A 14 -1.98 23.68 31.03
C PHE A 14 -1.55 22.21 31.00
N ARG A 15 -2.05 21.37 31.91
CA ARG A 15 -1.72 19.95 32.02
C ARG A 15 -2.68 19.04 31.25
N GLN A 16 -3.74 19.59 30.65
CA GLN A 16 -4.67 18.80 29.85
C GLN A 16 -3.96 18.20 28.64
N LYS A 17 -3.61 16.92 28.76
CA LYS A 17 -3.19 16.09 27.64
C LYS A 17 -4.44 15.82 26.82
N PRO A 18 -4.53 16.30 25.57
CA PRO A 18 -5.68 15.99 24.74
C PRO A 18 -5.78 14.47 24.58
N GLU A 19 -6.96 13.92 24.87
CA GLU A 19 -7.27 12.52 24.61
C GLU A 19 -7.43 12.34 23.10
N ILE A 20 -6.55 11.53 22.51
CA ILE A 20 -6.66 11.16 21.10
C ILE A 20 -7.75 10.08 21.00
N PRO A 21 -8.81 10.26 20.20
CA PRO A 21 -9.84 9.25 20.03
C PRO A 21 -9.25 7.94 19.51
N ARG A 22 -9.62 6.81 20.10
CA ARG A 22 -9.20 5.47 19.66
C ARG A 22 -9.41 5.23 18.14
N PRO A 23 -10.53 5.61 17.52
CA PRO A 23 -10.72 5.45 16.08
C PRO A 23 -9.68 6.20 15.24
N LEU A 24 -9.19 7.35 15.72
CA LEU A 24 -8.15 8.12 15.04
C LEU A 24 -6.80 7.41 15.12
N VAL A 25 -6.46 6.84 16.28
CA VAL A 25 -5.24 6.05 16.47
C VAL A 25 -5.26 4.80 15.58
N GLU A 26 -6.39 4.08 15.55
CA GLU A 26 -6.58 2.89 14.71
C GLU A 26 -6.40 3.24 13.23
N TRP A 27 -7.03 4.32 12.76
CA TRP A 27 -6.87 4.80 11.39
C TRP A 27 -5.42 5.21 11.06
N MET A 28 -4.72 5.88 11.98
CA MET A 28 -3.31 6.26 11.77
C MET A 28 -2.40 5.05 11.65
N ILE A 29 -2.59 4.01 12.49
CA ILE A 29 -1.81 2.77 12.41
C ILE A 29 -2.05 2.08 11.06
N THR A 30 -3.31 1.89 10.66
CA THR A 30 -3.65 1.28 9.37
C THR A 30 -3.16 2.10 8.17
N SER A 31 -3.00 3.42 8.33
CA SER A 31 -2.46 4.29 7.28
C SER A 31 -0.95 4.17 7.15
N LEU A 32 -0.22 3.96 8.25
CA LEU A 32 1.23 3.72 8.25
C LEU A 32 1.57 2.33 7.70
N GLU A 33 0.72 1.33 7.92
CA GLU A 33 0.87 0.00 7.28
C GLU A 33 0.77 0.08 5.74
N LYS A 34 0.21 1.18 5.21
CA LYS A 34 0.08 1.43 3.77
C LYS A 34 1.21 2.29 3.19
N THR A 35 2.13 2.78 4.02
CA THR A 35 3.34 3.47 3.54
C THR A 35 4.46 2.44 3.41
N TRP A 36 4.80 2.05 2.18
CA TRP A 36 5.90 1.13 1.92
C TRP A 36 7.21 1.92 1.76
N GLU A 37 8.28 1.48 2.43
CA GLU A 37 9.60 2.13 2.33
C GLU A 37 10.24 2.02 0.94
N GLN A 38 9.82 1.02 0.15
CA GLN A 38 10.18 0.85 -1.24
C GLN A 38 8.93 0.61 -2.07
N GLU A 39 8.68 1.50 -3.01
CA GLU A 39 7.71 1.31 -4.10
C GLU A 39 8.51 1.06 -5.37
N LEU A 40 8.08 0.08 -6.18
CA LEU A 40 8.64 -0.08 -7.52
C LEU A 40 8.27 1.14 -8.35
N SER A 41 9.23 1.70 -9.08
CA SER A 41 8.91 2.67 -10.12
C SER A 41 8.21 1.98 -11.29
N CYS A 42 7.54 2.74 -12.16
CA CYS A 42 6.96 2.17 -13.38
C CYS A 42 8.03 1.45 -14.22
N ASP A 43 9.25 1.99 -14.28
CA ASP A 43 10.37 1.38 -15.02
C ASP A 43 10.77 0.02 -14.42
N ASP A 44 10.82 -0.09 -13.09
CA ASP A 44 11.11 -1.37 -12.42
C ASP A 44 10.00 -2.39 -12.67
N VAL A 45 8.74 -1.94 -12.71
CA VAL A 45 7.59 -2.79 -13.04
C VAL A 45 7.68 -3.28 -14.47
N PHE A 46 7.93 -2.39 -15.45
CA PHE A 46 8.06 -2.77 -16.85
C PHE A 46 9.18 -3.78 -17.09
N ALA A 47 10.28 -3.69 -16.33
CA ALA A 47 11.39 -4.65 -16.41
C ALA A 47 11.06 -6.07 -15.90
N LEU A 48 9.95 -6.22 -15.16
CA LEU A 48 9.53 -7.48 -14.52
C LEU A 48 8.12 -7.94 -14.96
N LEU A 49 7.45 -7.15 -15.80
CA LEU A 49 6.04 -7.35 -16.12
C LEU A 49 5.79 -8.64 -16.93
N ASP A 50 6.74 -9.00 -17.78
CA ASP A 50 6.76 -10.24 -18.55
C ASP A 50 6.81 -11.47 -17.63
N GLN A 51 7.74 -11.47 -16.67
CA GLN A 51 7.85 -12.53 -15.67
C GLN A 51 6.58 -12.65 -14.83
N TYR A 52 6.00 -11.53 -14.42
CA TYR A 52 4.76 -11.52 -13.65
C TYR A 52 3.59 -12.11 -14.46
N ALA A 53 3.45 -11.74 -15.73
CA ALA A 53 2.42 -12.29 -16.61
C ALA A 53 2.61 -13.79 -16.88
N GLU A 54 3.86 -14.26 -17.07
CA GLU A 54 4.13 -15.70 -17.21
C GLU A 54 3.77 -16.50 -15.96
N LEU A 55 4.09 -15.99 -14.77
CA LEU A 55 3.70 -16.61 -13.50
C LEU A 55 2.17 -16.72 -13.39
N HIS A 56 1.46 -15.65 -13.76
CA HIS A 56 0.01 -15.64 -13.81
C HIS A 56 -0.54 -16.70 -14.79
N MET A 57 0.03 -16.80 -16.00
CA MET A 57 -0.36 -17.80 -17.00
C MET A 57 -0.09 -19.25 -16.55
N ARG A 58 0.89 -19.46 -15.66
CA ARG A 58 1.13 -20.77 -15.02
C ARG A 58 0.15 -21.10 -13.89
N GLY A 59 -0.72 -20.16 -13.52
CA GLY A 59 -1.65 -20.29 -12.39
C GLY A 59 -0.97 -20.18 -11.02
N GLU A 60 0.22 -19.58 -10.97
CA GLU A 60 0.93 -19.31 -9.71
C GLU A 60 0.31 -18.10 -9.00
N ASP A 61 0.43 -18.05 -7.66
CA ASP A 61 -0.03 -16.92 -6.87
C ASP A 61 0.97 -15.75 -7.00
N THR A 62 0.76 -14.92 -8.01
CA THR A 62 1.61 -13.75 -8.29
C THR A 62 1.55 -12.69 -7.20
N ALA A 63 0.46 -12.61 -6.43
CA ALA A 63 0.34 -11.70 -5.31
C ALA A 63 1.22 -12.15 -4.13
N GLU A 64 1.38 -13.45 -3.91
CA GLU A 64 2.33 -14.00 -2.93
C GLU A 64 3.79 -13.90 -3.41
N LEU A 65 4.03 -14.25 -4.68
CA LEU A 65 5.39 -14.33 -5.24
C LEU A 65 6.01 -12.96 -5.55
N MET A 66 5.19 -11.99 -5.98
CA MET A 66 5.64 -10.66 -6.40
C MET A 66 4.73 -9.55 -5.82
N PRO A 67 4.62 -9.44 -4.48
CA PRO A 67 3.64 -8.58 -3.82
C PRO A 67 3.80 -7.09 -4.14
N MET A 68 5.05 -6.62 -4.33
CA MET A 68 5.32 -5.22 -4.64
C MET A 68 4.86 -4.84 -6.05
N LEU A 69 4.97 -5.76 -7.01
CA LEU A 69 4.49 -5.52 -8.37
C LEU A 69 2.96 -5.53 -8.41
N LYS A 70 2.33 -6.50 -7.72
CA LYS A 70 0.88 -6.52 -7.51
C LYS A 70 0.37 -5.21 -6.90
N GLN A 71 1.04 -4.71 -5.87
CA GLN A 71 0.69 -3.43 -5.24
C GLN A 71 0.79 -2.26 -6.24
N HIS A 72 1.85 -2.21 -7.06
CA HIS A 72 1.99 -1.17 -8.06
C HIS A 72 0.86 -1.22 -9.10
N LEU A 73 0.51 -2.42 -9.58
CA LEU A 73 -0.62 -2.60 -10.51
C LEU A 73 -1.96 -2.18 -9.89
N ASP A 74 -2.14 -2.34 -8.57
CA ASP A 74 -3.36 -1.90 -7.87
C ASP A 74 -3.52 -0.38 -7.79
N VAL A 75 -2.44 0.39 -7.97
CA VAL A 75 -2.45 1.85 -7.84
C VAL A 75 -2.17 2.59 -9.15
N CYS A 76 -1.37 2.01 -10.05
CA CYS A 76 -0.94 2.63 -11.29
C CYS A 76 -1.76 2.12 -12.47
N ARG A 77 -2.66 2.96 -12.97
CA ARG A 77 -3.53 2.62 -14.10
C ARG A 77 -2.74 2.25 -15.37
N GLU A 78 -1.68 2.99 -15.68
CA GLU A 78 -0.88 2.75 -16.89
C GLU A 78 -0.21 1.37 -16.88
N CYS A 79 0.44 1.00 -15.77
CA CYS A 79 1.05 -0.33 -15.65
C CYS A 79 0.02 -1.46 -15.66
N CYS A 80 -1.19 -1.22 -15.13
CA CYS A 80 -2.29 -2.18 -15.18
C CYS A 80 -2.81 -2.39 -16.62
N GLU A 81 -2.99 -1.30 -17.39
CA GLU A 81 -3.39 -1.38 -18.80
C GLU A 81 -2.35 -2.14 -19.64
N GLU A 82 -1.05 -1.91 -19.40
CA GLU A 82 0.03 -2.65 -20.09
C GLU A 82 0.08 -4.13 -19.68
N TYR A 83 -0.20 -4.44 -18.41
CA TYR A 83 -0.31 -5.82 -17.94
C TYR A 83 -1.47 -6.57 -18.62
N ASP A 84 -2.66 -5.96 -18.63
CA ASP A 84 -3.85 -6.55 -19.24
C ASP A 84 -3.62 -6.79 -20.74
N ALA A 85 -3.05 -5.82 -21.46
CA ALA A 85 -2.70 -5.96 -22.87
C ALA A 85 -1.70 -7.10 -23.11
N LEU A 86 -0.73 -7.28 -22.23
CA LEU A 86 0.22 -8.39 -22.31
C LEU A 86 -0.47 -9.74 -22.08
N VAL A 87 -1.35 -9.84 -21.08
CA VAL A 87 -2.12 -11.06 -20.80
C VAL A 87 -3.01 -11.43 -21.98
N ASP A 88 -3.73 -10.47 -22.57
CA ASP A 88 -4.58 -10.71 -23.75
C ASP A 88 -3.78 -11.36 -24.89
N VAL A 89 -2.58 -10.83 -25.18
CA VAL A 89 -1.70 -11.37 -26.23
C VAL A 89 -1.20 -12.79 -25.89
N LEU A 90 -0.91 -13.06 -24.63
CA LEU A 90 -0.46 -14.38 -24.17
C LEU A 90 -1.59 -15.42 -24.22
N GLU A 91 -2.83 -15.02 -23.94
CA GLU A 91 -4.00 -15.90 -24.03
C GLU A 91 -4.37 -16.23 -25.49
N GLU A 92 -4.21 -15.27 -26.41
CA GLU A 92 -4.45 -15.48 -27.85
C GLU A 92 -3.38 -16.37 -28.51
N ARG A 93 -2.18 -16.49 -27.93
CA ARG A 93 -1.15 -17.44 -28.36
C ARG A 93 -1.22 -18.72 -27.53
N PRO A 94 -1.81 -19.83 -28.02
CA PRO A 94 -1.64 -21.13 -27.36
C PRO A 94 -0.14 -21.47 -27.34
N GLY A 95 0.44 -21.44 -26.14
CA GLY A 95 1.88 -21.54 -25.93
C GLY A 95 2.51 -22.73 -26.67
N THR A 96 3.27 -22.43 -27.72
CA THR A 96 4.30 -23.36 -28.19
C THR A 96 5.37 -23.42 -27.12
N LYS A 97 5.31 -24.45 -26.28
CA LYS A 97 6.46 -24.85 -25.44
C LYS A 97 7.65 -25.05 -26.38
N GLN A 98 8.66 -24.19 -26.25
CA GLN A 98 9.96 -24.37 -26.88
C GLN A 98 10.78 -25.36 -26.05
#